data_AF-A0AAW2GSE2-F1
#
_entry.id   AF-A0AAW2GSE2-F1
#
_cell.length_a   1.000
_cell.length_b   1.000
_cell.length_c   1.000
_cell.angle_alpha   90.00
_cell.angle_beta   90.00
_cell.angle_gamma   90.00
#
_symmetry.space_group_name_H-M   'P 1'
#
loop_
_entity.id
_entity.type
_entity.pdbx_description
1 polymer ?
#
loop_
_entity_poly.entity_id
_entity_poly.type
_entity_poly.pdbx_seq_one_letter_code
_entity_poly.pdbx_strand_id
1 'polypeptide(L)'
;MQEAEYDEEKIRSSFTKKTNVKPGEEMFEALNNCINETKNLTEKCEKSLALTECVIKAEERIFNIHKLKHKEHEDENKSEK
;
A
#
# COMPACT_ATOMS: atom_id res chain seq x y z
N MET A 1 -7.92 3.33 -30.41
CA MET A 1 -6.92 3.78 -29.42
C MET A 1 -6.68 2.58 -28.53
N GLN A 2 -5.45 2.04 -28.47
CA GLN A 2 -5.16 0.89 -27.62
C GLN A 2 -5.31 1.34 -26.18
N GLU A 3 -6.43 0.94 -25.61
CA GLU A 3 -6.69 1.04 -24.20
C GLU A 3 -5.51 0.41 -23.45
N ALA A 4 -4.65 1.22 -22.82
CA ALA A 4 -3.75 0.72 -21.79
C ALA A 4 -4.65 0.11 -20.71
N GLU A 5 -4.83 -1.20 -20.77
CA GLU A 5 -5.72 -1.95 -19.91
C GLU A 5 -5.16 -1.88 -18.49
N TYR A 6 -6.02 -1.54 -17.54
CA TYR A 6 -5.67 -1.58 -16.13
C TYR A 6 -5.55 -3.05 -15.72
N ASP A 7 -4.34 -3.59 -15.84
CA ASP A 7 -4.02 -4.97 -15.52
C ASP A 7 -3.57 -5.06 -14.06
N GLU A 8 -4.46 -5.58 -13.21
CA GLU A 8 -4.21 -5.73 -11.78
C GLU A 8 -3.05 -6.68 -11.48
N GLU A 9 -2.87 -7.74 -12.26
CA GLU A 9 -1.77 -8.69 -12.07
C GLU A 9 -0.44 -8.02 -12.40
N LYS A 10 -0.40 -7.23 -13.48
CA LYS A 10 0.77 -6.43 -13.83
C LYS A 10 1.10 -5.39 -12.76
N ILE A 11 0.09 -4.77 -12.13
CA ILE A 11 0.29 -3.84 -11.01
C ILE A 11 0.91 -4.57 -9.83
N ARG A 12 0.32 -5.70 -9.38
CA ARG A 12 0.84 -6.51 -8.26
C ARG A 12 2.28 -6.97 -8.52
N SER A 13 2.54 -7.51 -9.72
CA SER A 13 3.87 -7.96 -10.14
C SER A 13 4.89 -6.82 -10.16
N SER A 14 4.51 -5.67 -10.74
CA SER A 14 5.38 -4.48 -10.79
C SER A 14 5.66 -3.92 -9.40
N PHE A 15 4.67 -3.96 -8.51
CA PHE A 15 4.80 -3.51 -7.13
C PHE A 15 5.81 -4.37 -6.37
N THR A 16 5.66 -5.70 -6.39
CA THR A 16 6.62 -6.63 -5.78
C THR A 16 8.02 -6.46 -6.37
N LYS A 17 8.14 -6.31 -7.69
CA LYS A 17 9.45 -6.11 -8.33
C LYS A 17 10.15 -4.83 -7.91
N LYS A 18 9.41 -3.74 -7.66
CA LYS A 18 9.97 -2.44 -7.28
C LYS A 18 10.27 -2.30 -5.79
N THR A 19 9.44 -2.91 -4.95
CA THR A 19 9.47 -2.70 -3.49
C THR A 19 10.05 -3.90 -2.74
N ASN A 20 10.14 -5.07 -3.38
CA ASN A 20 10.40 -6.38 -2.77
C ASN A 20 9.34 -6.85 -1.76
N VAL A 21 8.23 -6.13 -1.63
CA VAL A 21 7.10 -6.52 -0.77
C VAL A 21 6.38 -7.70 -1.41
N LYS A 22 6.21 -8.77 -0.63
CA LYS A 22 5.62 -10.05 -1.03
C LYS A 22 4.15 -10.18 -0.61
N PRO A 23 3.41 -11.10 -1.24
CA PRO A 23 2.10 -11.50 -0.74
C PRO A 23 2.14 -11.93 0.73
N GLY A 24 1.18 -11.44 1.52
CA GLY A 24 1.09 -11.67 2.97
C GLY A 24 1.79 -10.60 3.82
N GLU A 25 2.53 -9.67 3.22
CA GLU A 25 3.00 -8.48 3.92
C GLU A 25 1.91 -7.40 3.96
N GLU A 26 1.85 -6.66 5.06
CA GLU A 26 0.85 -5.62 5.34
C GLU A 26 0.69 -4.63 4.17
N MET A 27 1.81 -4.23 3.58
CA MET A 27 1.82 -3.30 2.44
C MET A 27 1.28 -3.93 1.14
N PHE A 28 1.45 -5.24 0.93
CA PHE A 28 0.86 -5.94 -0.22
C PHE A 28 -0.66 -6.08 -0.08
N GLU A 29 -1.14 -6.33 1.14
CA GLU A 29 -2.57 -6.37 1.44
C GLU A 29 -3.20 -4.99 1.24
N ALA A 30 -2.52 -3.92 1.69
CA ALA A 30 -2.94 -2.55 1.44
C ALA A 30 -3.07 -2.24 -0.06
N LEU A 31 -2.11 -2.66 -0.89
CA LEU A 31 -2.22 -2.54 -2.34
C LEU A 31 -3.48 -3.24 -2.88
N ASN A 32 -3.76 -4.48 -2.45
CA ASN A 32 -4.94 -5.22 -2.90
C ASN A 32 -6.24 -4.51 -2.52
N ASN A 33 -6.30 -3.92 -1.33
CA ASN A 33 -7.44 -3.11 -0.91
C ASN A 33 -7.61 -1.88 -1.81
N CYS A 34 -6.52 -1.16 -2.10
CA CYS A 34 -6.56 -0.01 -3.01
C CYS A 34 -7.00 -0.36 -4.43
N ILE A 35 -6.56 -1.51 -4.96
CA ILE A 35 -7.04 -2.03 -6.25
C ILE A 35 -8.55 -2.29 -6.20
N ASN A 36 -9.04 -2.92 -5.13
CA ASN A 36 -10.45 -3.21 -4.96
C ASN A 36 -11.33 -1.96 -4.79
N GLU A 37 -10.85 -0.94 -4.09
CA GLU A 37 -11.55 0.35 -3.90
C GLU A 37 -11.71 1.10 -5.22
N THR A 38 -10.72 0.98 -6.10
CA THR A 38 -10.67 1.73 -7.37
C THR A 38 -11.17 0.93 -8.57
N LYS A 39 -11.52 -0.35 -8.39
CA LYS A 39 -11.84 -1.27 -9.49
C LYS A 39 -12.98 -0.80 -10.39
N ASN A 40 -13.97 -0.12 -9.81
CA ASN A 40 -15.18 0.33 -10.49
C ASN A 40 -15.03 1.68 -11.22
N LEU A 41 -13.88 2.35 -11.10
CA LEU A 41 -13.62 3.59 -11.83
C LEU A 41 -13.38 3.28 -13.31
N THR A 42 -14.16 3.91 -14.19
CA THR A 42 -14.10 3.70 -15.65
C THR A 42 -13.06 4.58 -16.31
N GLU A 43 -12.89 5.81 -15.80
CA GLU A 43 -11.89 6.75 -16.29
C GLU A 43 -10.49 6.34 -15.82
N LYS A 44 -9.61 6.04 -16.77
CA LYS A 44 -8.28 5.49 -16.50
C LYS A 44 -7.40 6.42 -15.66
N CYS A 45 -7.48 7.71 -15.95
CA CYS A 45 -6.73 8.73 -15.22
C CYS A 45 -7.21 8.81 -13.76
N GLU A 46 -8.52 8.84 -13.55
CA GLU A 46 -9.11 8.87 -12.21
C GLU A 46 -8.78 7.59 -11.44
N LYS A 47 -8.90 6.42 -12.09
CA LYS A 47 -8.53 5.13 -11.49
C LYS A 47 -7.07 5.08 -11.06
N SER A 48 -6.17 5.53 -11.92
CA SER A 48 -4.72 5.54 -11.63
C SER A 48 -4.35 6.51 -10.52
N LEU A 49 -4.98 7.69 -10.52
CA LEU A 49 -4.79 8.70 -9.49
C LEU A 49 -5.31 8.20 -8.13
N ALA A 50 -6.54 7.68 -8.11
CA ALA A 50 -7.16 7.14 -6.90
C ALA A 50 -6.38 5.95 -6.32
N LEU A 51 -5.86 5.06 -7.19
CA LEU A 51 -5.00 3.95 -6.75
C LEU A 51 -3.74 4.48 -6.08
N THR A 52 -3.08 5.45 -6.73
CA THR A 52 -1.84 6.04 -6.24
C THR A 52 -2.06 6.74 -4.90
N GLU A 53 -3.12 7.54 -4.79
CA GLU A 53 -3.50 8.22 -3.55
C GLU A 53 -3.77 7.22 -2.42
N CYS A 54 -4.51 6.15 -2.70
CA CYS A 54 -4.80 5.12 -1.71
C CYS A 54 -3.52 4.44 -1.20
N VAL A 55 -2.60 4.07 -2.10
CA VAL A 55 -1.34 3.42 -1.73
C VAL A 55 -0.47 4.33 -0.87
N ILE A 56 -0.34 5.62 -1.22
CA ILE A 56 0.41 6.61 -0.42
C ILE A 56 -0.20 6.73 0.99
N LYS A 57 -1.52 6.86 1.10
CA LYS A 57 -2.20 6.93 2.39
C LYS A 57 -2.05 5.65 3.21
N ALA A 58 -1.96 4.50 2.55
CA ALA A 58 -1.71 3.25 3.24
C ALA A 58 -0.27 3.16 3.77
N GLU A 59 0.72 3.56 2.96
CA GLU A 59 2.12 3.63 3.35
C GLU A 59 2.33 4.55 4.55
N GLU A 60 1.76 5.75 4.53
CA GLU A 60 1.80 6.69 5.66
C GLU A 60 1.18 6.08 6.93
N ARG A 61 0.05 5.38 6.82
CA ARG A 61 -0.61 4.73 7.95
C ARG A 61 0.27 3.62 8.54
N ILE A 62 0.81 2.73 7.71
CA ILE A 62 1.67 1.62 8.15
C ILE A 62 2.93 2.17 8.82
N PHE A 63 3.59 3.16 8.20
CA PHE A 63 4.77 3.81 8.75
C PHE A 63 4.49 4.42 10.13
N ASN A 64 3.36 5.14 10.27
CA ASN A 64 2.99 5.75 11.54
C ASN A 64 2.67 4.70 12.62
N ILE A 65 2.00 3.60 12.28
CA ILE A 65 1.74 2.49 13.21
C ILE A 65 3.06 1.88 13.68
N HIS A 66 3.99 1.59 12.77
CA HIS A 66 5.28 0.99 13.11
C HIS A 66 6.13 1.95 13.96
N LYS A 67 6.11 3.25 13.65
CA LYS A 67 6.77 4.29 14.45
C LYS A 67 6.23 4.37 15.87
N LEU A 68 4.90 4.31 16.04
CA LEU A 68 4.26 4.33 17.36
C LEU A 68 4.62 3.07 18.17
N LYS A 69 4.54 1.88 17.57
CA LYS A 69 4.92 0.62 18.21
C LYS A 69 6.38 0.60 18.66
N HIS A 70 7.29 1.14 17.84
CA HIS A 70 8.69 1.25 18.21
C HIS A 70 8.90 2.15 19.43
N LYS A 71 8.15 3.24 19.52
CA LYS A 71 8.23 4.17 20.66
C LYS A 71 7.71 3.56 21.95
N GLU A 72 6.59 2.82 21.89
CA GLU A 72 6.04 2.11 23.06
C GLU A 72 7.04 1.09 23.62
N HIS A 73 7.69 0.29 22.76
CA HIS A 73 8.72 -0.65 23.19
C HIS A 73 9.97 0.02 23.78
N GLU A 74 10.31 1.24 23.36
CA GLU A 74 11.45 1.99 23.90
C GLU A 74 11.15 2.58 25.29
N ASP A 75 9.93 3.06 25.50
CA ASP A 75 9.48 3.63 26.78
C ASP A 75 9.29 2.53 27.86
N GLU A 76 8.80 1.34 27.48
CA GLU A 76 8.70 0.18 28.39
C GLU A 76 10.08 -0.29 28.88
N ASN A 77 11.07 -0.39 27.99
CA ASN A 77 12.43 -0.84 28.33
C ASN A 77 13.17 0.13 29.26
N LYS A 78 12.76 1.40 29.30
CA LYS A 78 13.34 2.43 30.17
C LYS A 78 12.71 2.45 31.57
N SER A 79 11.50 1.91 31.74
CA SER A 79 10.81 1.82 33.03
C SER A 79 11.23 0.60 33.85
N GLU A 80 11.92 -0.38 33.25
CA GLU A 80 12.42 -1.59 33.91
C GLU A 80 13.89 -1.51 34.38
N LYS A 81 14.53 -0.32 34.33
CA LYS A 81 15.94 -0.15 34.72
C LYS A 81 16.17 0.86 35.85
#